data_AF-A0A9E2U2L9-F1
#
_entry.id   AF-A0A9E2U2L9-F1
#
_cell.length_a   1.000
_cell.length_b   1.000
_cell.length_c   1.000
_cell.angle_alpha   90.00
_cell.angle_beta   90.00
_cell.angle_gamma   90.00
#
_symmetry.space_group_name_H-M   'P 1'
#
loop_
_entity.id
_entity.type
_entity.pdbx_description
1 polymer ?
#
loop_
_entity_poly.entity_id
_entity_poly.type
_entity_poly.pdbx_seq_one_letter_code
_entity_poly.pdbx_strand_id
1 'polypeptide(L)'
;AWKSAGGSAGNKPVAFELEDYMPDVGFLGGDLFILSGEATGQKLQITKVDGNKVVLANANPAQVLVKIQSGDAVQVDNSNFLAVQTYHRHQVPGPEYTVWDQFRNDAGEPIYPQRPMLLGPLFTRSASGSIPTGKFDGKMILLGSLMDREAYPWQCDWYRNRVTEHLGEKTDDHFRLWYTDHAIHGDGENQLDDPTRAVSYIGVLQQALRDLSAWVEKGNEPAASTNYQVEDGQVIIPPTAAERKGIQPVVSLKANGSKKAIVKLGEEVSFTADVAVPENHGKVISAAWDFDGSGDYKEQAKMGNATISTTHKFSKPGTYFVTLRAIAQRDGDTDAAFARIQNLDRVRVVAQ
;
A
#
# COMPACT_ATOMS: atom_id res chain seq x y z
N ALA A 1 -24.02 -23.87 14.57
CA ALA A 1 -23.41 -24.41 13.35
C ALA A 1 -22.80 -25.81 13.57
N TRP A 2 -21.71 -25.96 14.33
CA TRP A 2 -21.06 -27.27 14.54
C TRP A 2 -21.97 -28.32 15.21
N LYS A 3 -22.45 -28.02 16.44
CA LYS A 3 -23.39 -28.91 17.16
C LYS A 3 -24.67 -29.18 16.38
N SER A 4 -25.21 -28.17 15.72
CA SER A 4 -26.42 -28.29 14.90
C SER A 4 -26.25 -29.12 13.64
N ALA A 5 -25.01 -29.35 13.19
CA ALA A 5 -24.69 -30.21 12.04
C ALA A 5 -24.42 -31.67 12.43
N GLY A 6 -24.62 -32.06 13.71
CA GLY A 6 -24.33 -33.41 14.19
C GLY A 6 -22.96 -33.57 14.85
N GLY A 7 -22.20 -32.47 15.03
CA GLY A 7 -20.94 -32.49 15.76
C GLY A 7 -21.14 -32.76 17.26
N SER A 8 -20.24 -33.54 17.87
CA SER A 8 -20.24 -33.80 19.31
C SER A 8 -20.01 -32.52 20.13
N ALA A 9 -20.41 -32.53 21.40
CA ALA A 9 -20.18 -31.41 22.31
C ALA A 9 -18.67 -31.26 22.62
N GLY A 10 -17.99 -30.44 21.83
CA GLY A 10 -16.55 -30.24 21.86
C GLY A 10 -16.09 -29.50 20.60
N ASN A 11 -14.86 -28.97 20.63
CA ASN A 11 -14.36 -27.99 19.66
C ASN A 11 -14.38 -28.54 18.22
N LYS A 12 -14.93 -27.74 17.29
CA LYS A 12 -14.83 -27.95 15.84
C LYS A 12 -13.40 -28.38 15.48
N PRO A 13 -13.19 -29.40 14.63
CA PRO A 13 -11.86 -29.79 14.20
C PRO A 13 -11.11 -28.58 13.63
N VAL A 14 -9.94 -28.31 14.19
CA VAL A 14 -9.02 -27.26 13.73
C VAL A 14 -7.89 -27.83 12.87
N ALA A 15 -7.65 -29.14 12.96
CA ALA A 15 -6.67 -29.86 12.18
C ALA A 15 -7.07 -31.34 12.05
N PHE A 16 -6.52 -32.00 11.02
CA PHE A 16 -6.49 -33.46 10.93
C PHE A 16 -5.05 -33.96 11.00
N GLU A 17 -4.88 -35.16 11.56
CA GLU A 17 -3.62 -35.88 11.55
C GLU A 17 -3.64 -36.90 10.41
N LEU A 18 -2.62 -36.84 9.57
CA LEU A 18 -2.38 -37.75 8.47
C LEU A 18 -1.49 -38.91 8.93
N GLU A 19 -1.61 -40.03 8.23
CA GLU A 19 -0.67 -41.15 8.37
C GLU A 19 0.72 -40.76 7.85
N ASP A 20 0.76 -40.08 6.71
CA ASP A 20 2.00 -39.63 6.08
C ASP A 20 2.53 -38.31 6.65
N TYR A 21 3.85 -38.19 6.67
CA TYR A 21 4.53 -36.91 6.89
C TYR A 21 4.62 -36.13 5.59
N MET A 22 4.20 -34.87 5.64
CA MET A 22 4.32 -33.98 4.49
C MET A 22 5.74 -33.40 4.40
N PRO A 23 6.22 -33.08 3.18
CA PRO A 23 7.49 -32.39 3.00
C PRO A 23 7.53 -31.06 3.77
N ASP A 24 8.66 -30.76 4.40
CA ASP A 24 8.91 -29.48 5.05
C ASP A 24 9.18 -28.41 3.98
N VAL A 25 8.12 -27.73 3.57
CA VAL A 25 8.12 -26.68 2.55
C VAL A 25 7.38 -25.45 3.06
N GLY A 26 7.66 -24.28 2.48
CA GLY A 26 6.89 -23.06 2.71
C GLY A 26 5.44 -23.18 2.20
N PHE A 27 4.59 -23.83 2.98
CA PHE A 27 3.21 -24.13 2.60
C PHE A 27 2.34 -22.88 2.69
N LEU A 28 2.02 -22.28 1.54
CA LEU A 28 1.25 -21.03 1.43
C LEU A 28 -0.27 -21.21 1.57
N GLY A 29 -0.72 -22.46 1.66
CA GLY A 29 -2.14 -22.85 1.64
C GLY A 29 -2.40 -23.97 0.63
N GLY A 30 -3.56 -24.60 0.75
CA GLY A 30 -3.97 -25.67 -0.16
C GLY A 30 -5.40 -26.14 0.09
N ASP A 31 -5.74 -27.24 -0.57
CA ASP A 31 -6.97 -27.99 -0.36
C ASP A 31 -6.62 -29.40 0.19
N LEU A 32 -7.46 -29.91 1.09
CA LEU A 32 -7.52 -31.30 1.48
C LEU A 32 -8.70 -31.95 0.76
N PHE A 33 -8.42 -32.81 -0.20
CA PHE A 33 -9.41 -33.58 -0.93
C PHE A 33 -9.78 -34.85 -0.18
N ILE A 34 -11.07 -35.10 -0.02
CA ILE A 34 -11.58 -36.32 0.63
C ILE A 34 -11.84 -37.37 -0.44
N LEU A 35 -11.13 -38.50 -0.37
CA LEU A 35 -11.10 -39.54 -1.40
C LEU A 35 -11.94 -40.78 -1.02
N SER A 36 -12.30 -40.96 0.25
CA SER A 36 -13.19 -42.02 0.71
C SER A 36 -14.12 -41.54 1.84
N GLY A 37 -15.04 -42.41 2.27
CA GLY A 37 -15.99 -42.11 3.35
C GLY A 37 -17.18 -41.27 2.92
N GLU A 38 -17.98 -40.83 3.89
CA GLU A 38 -19.25 -40.11 3.62
C GLU A 38 -19.02 -38.70 3.04
N ALA A 39 -17.81 -38.15 3.18
CA ALA A 39 -17.40 -36.87 2.61
C ALA A 39 -16.67 -36.97 1.27
N THR A 40 -16.64 -38.15 0.61
CA THR A 40 -15.96 -38.35 -0.68
C THR A 40 -16.34 -37.27 -1.71
N GLY A 41 -15.33 -36.73 -2.40
CA GLY A 41 -15.48 -35.69 -3.43
C GLY A 41 -15.62 -34.28 -2.87
N GLN A 42 -15.69 -34.12 -1.54
CA GLN A 42 -15.60 -32.81 -0.91
C GLN A 42 -14.15 -32.36 -0.77
N LYS A 43 -13.96 -31.05 -0.57
CA LYS A 43 -12.66 -30.46 -0.27
C LYS A 43 -12.74 -29.50 0.91
N LEU A 44 -11.65 -29.40 1.64
CA LEU A 44 -11.49 -28.47 2.76
C LEU A 44 -10.27 -27.59 2.53
N GLN A 45 -10.40 -26.30 2.83
CA GLN A 45 -9.27 -25.38 2.77
C GLN A 45 -8.32 -25.61 3.94
N ILE A 46 -7.02 -25.65 3.64
CA ILE A 46 -5.95 -25.81 4.64
C ILE A 46 -5.04 -24.59 4.63
N THR A 47 -4.66 -24.13 5.81
CA THR A 47 -3.85 -22.92 6.01
C THR A 47 -2.40 -23.22 6.35
N LYS A 48 -2.11 -24.41 6.89
CA LYS A 48 -0.78 -24.82 7.31
C LYS A 48 -0.65 -26.34 7.28
N VAL A 49 0.57 -26.80 7.04
CA VAL A 49 1.00 -28.18 7.27
C VAL A 49 2.13 -28.17 8.29
N ASP A 50 2.10 -29.08 9.26
CA ASP A 50 3.09 -29.21 10.33
C ASP A 50 3.40 -30.70 10.57
N GLY A 51 4.45 -31.21 9.91
CA GLY A 51 4.73 -32.64 9.85
C GLY A 51 3.58 -33.42 9.21
N ASN A 52 2.88 -34.24 10.00
CA ASN A 52 1.71 -35.00 9.58
C ASN A 52 0.37 -34.30 9.90
N LYS A 53 0.37 -33.02 10.33
CA LYS A 53 -0.85 -32.31 10.72
C LYS A 53 -1.24 -31.28 9.66
N VAL A 54 -2.48 -31.32 9.21
CA VAL A 54 -3.06 -30.33 8.29
C VAL A 54 -4.02 -29.42 9.05
N VAL A 55 -3.72 -28.12 9.09
CA VAL A 55 -4.52 -27.12 9.80
C VAL A 55 -5.60 -26.59 8.87
N LEU A 56 -6.85 -26.62 9.33
CA LEU A 56 -8.03 -26.26 8.56
C LEU A 56 -8.31 -24.76 8.63
N ALA A 57 -8.75 -24.18 7.51
CA ALA A 57 -9.31 -22.84 7.52
C ALA A 57 -10.64 -22.80 8.29
N ASN A 58 -10.89 -21.70 9.01
CA ASN A 58 -12.12 -21.53 9.79
C ASN A 58 -13.39 -21.55 8.93
N ALA A 59 -13.29 -21.13 7.67
CA ALA A 59 -14.40 -21.05 6.72
C ALA A 59 -14.96 -22.41 6.28
N ASN A 60 -14.30 -23.52 6.61
CA ASN A 60 -14.73 -24.84 6.20
C ASN A 60 -16.13 -25.22 6.72
N PRO A 61 -16.98 -25.84 5.87
CA PRO A 61 -18.36 -26.15 6.18
C PRO A 61 -18.49 -27.23 7.24
N ALA A 62 -19.23 -26.94 8.31
CA ALA A 62 -19.44 -27.87 9.42
C ALA A 62 -20.06 -29.20 8.97
N GLN A 63 -20.99 -29.17 8.00
CA GLN A 63 -21.67 -30.35 7.47
C GLN A 63 -20.76 -31.32 6.70
N VAL A 64 -19.58 -30.87 6.24
CA VAL A 64 -18.57 -31.76 5.66
C VAL A 64 -17.67 -32.30 6.75
N LEU A 65 -17.26 -31.45 7.69
CA LEU A 65 -16.36 -31.81 8.78
C LEU A 65 -16.90 -32.93 9.68
N VAL A 66 -18.22 -32.97 9.92
CA VAL A 66 -18.86 -34.03 10.73
C VAL A 66 -18.88 -35.41 10.06
N LYS A 67 -18.69 -35.47 8.74
CA LYS A 67 -18.77 -36.70 7.93
C LYS A 67 -17.43 -37.42 7.80
N ILE A 68 -16.33 -36.74 8.14
CA ILE A 68 -14.98 -37.26 8.02
C ILE A 68 -14.66 -38.11 9.25
N GLN A 69 -14.14 -39.31 9.03
CA GLN A 69 -13.77 -40.25 10.07
C GLN A 69 -12.30 -40.64 9.98
N SER A 70 -11.75 -41.16 11.09
CA SER A 70 -10.41 -41.75 11.06
C SER A 70 -10.39 -42.94 10.09
N GLY A 71 -9.36 -43.00 9.25
CA GLY A 71 -9.23 -43.99 8.19
C GLY A 71 -9.74 -43.54 6.81
N ASP A 72 -10.37 -42.36 6.70
CA ASP A 72 -10.69 -41.81 5.39
C ASP A 72 -9.43 -41.42 4.62
N ALA A 73 -9.33 -41.87 3.37
CA ALA A 73 -8.27 -41.52 2.44
C ALA A 73 -8.42 -40.05 2.01
N VAL A 74 -7.31 -39.32 2.00
CA VAL A 74 -7.27 -37.89 1.67
C VAL A 74 -6.05 -37.56 0.82
N GLN A 75 -6.09 -36.43 0.13
CA GLN A 75 -4.95 -35.86 -0.58
C GLN A 75 -4.79 -34.39 -0.22
N VAL A 76 -3.57 -34.02 0.17
CA VAL A 76 -3.16 -32.62 0.32
C VAL A 76 -2.65 -32.11 -1.03
N ASP A 77 -3.17 -30.97 -1.48
CA ASP A 77 -2.77 -30.36 -2.75
C ASP A 77 -2.72 -28.83 -2.64
N ASN A 78 -1.57 -28.25 -2.98
CA ASN A 78 -1.36 -26.80 -3.04
C ASN A 78 -1.17 -26.28 -4.48
N SER A 79 -1.43 -27.09 -5.50
CA SER A 79 -1.19 -26.75 -6.90
C SER A 79 -1.88 -25.44 -7.33
N ASN A 80 -3.10 -25.19 -6.85
CA ASN A 80 -3.82 -23.94 -7.13
C ASN A 80 -3.14 -22.71 -6.49
N PHE A 81 -2.57 -22.85 -5.29
CA PHE A 81 -1.83 -21.78 -4.62
C PHE A 81 -0.47 -21.52 -5.26
N LEU A 82 0.15 -22.54 -5.86
CA LEU A 82 1.35 -22.35 -6.66
C LEU A 82 1.00 -21.67 -7.99
N ALA A 83 -0.06 -22.13 -8.67
CA ALA A 83 -0.52 -21.57 -9.93
C ALA A 83 -0.97 -20.10 -9.82
N VAL A 84 -1.55 -19.69 -8.68
CA VAL A 84 -2.02 -18.31 -8.52
C VAL A 84 -0.88 -17.28 -8.53
N GLN A 85 0.35 -17.69 -8.19
CA GLN A 85 1.52 -16.78 -8.16
C GLN A 85 1.86 -16.23 -9.55
N THR A 86 1.53 -16.97 -10.62
CA THR A 86 1.72 -16.52 -12.00
C THR A 86 0.42 -16.16 -12.70
N TYR A 87 -0.70 -16.11 -11.97
CA TYR A 87 -2.04 -15.90 -12.52
C TYR A 87 -2.15 -14.64 -13.40
N HIS A 88 -1.50 -13.55 -12.99
CA HIS A 88 -1.48 -12.27 -13.70
C HIS A 88 -0.94 -12.37 -15.14
N ARG A 89 -0.08 -13.36 -15.43
CA ARG A 89 0.48 -13.64 -16.77
C ARG A 89 -0.54 -14.26 -17.72
N HIS A 90 -1.61 -14.84 -17.18
CA HIS A 90 -2.68 -15.53 -17.90
C HIS A 90 -4.00 -14.72 -17.91
N GLN A 91 -3.89 -13.42 -17.61
CA GLN A 91 -4.97 -12.44 -17.53
C GLN A 91 -4.55 -11.13 -18.20
N VAL A 92 -3.79 -11.20 -19.30
CA VAL A 92 -3.26 -10.01 -19.99
C VAL A 92 -4.44 -9.18 -20.53
N PRO A 93 -4.66 -7.96 -20.04
CA PRO A 93 -5.80 -7.13 -20.43
C PRO A 93 -5.51 -6.43 -21.78
N GLY A 94 -6.32 -5.42 -22.14
CA GLY A 94 -6.07 -4.63 -23.34
C GLY A 94 -4.79 -3.78 -23.28
N PRO A 95 -4.36 -3.20 -24.42
CA PRO A 95 -3.11 -2.44 -24.54
C PRO A 95 -3.09 -1.16 -23.70
N GLU A 96 -4.24 -0.71 -23.20
CA GLU A 96 -4.35 0.44 -22.31
C GLU A 96 -3.68 0.23 -20.95
N TYR A 97 -3.31 -1.02 -20.60
CA TYR A 97 -2.54 -1.39 -19.42
C TYR A 97 -1.08 -1.67 -19.81
N THR A 98 -0.29 -0.60 -19.92
CA THR A 98 1.12 -0.66 -20.38
C THR A 98 2.03 -1.46 -19.47
N VAL A 99 1.73 -1.55 -18.17
CA VAL A 99 2.52 -2.36 -17.23
C VAL A 99 2.46 -3.87 -17.53
N TRP A 100 1.48 -4.31 -18.32
CA TRP A 100 1.38 -5.68 -18.84
C TRP A 100 2.19 -5.91 -20.12
N ASP A 101 2.84 -4.89 -20.70
CA ASP A 101 3.60 -5.02 -21.95
C ASP A 101 4.78 -5.99 -21.81
N GLN A 102 5.31 -6.15 -20.59
CA GLN A 102 6.28 -7.21 -20.25
C GLN A 102 5.79 -8.65 -20.52
N PHE A 103 4.48 -8.84 -20.71
CA PHE A 103 3.85 -10.12 -21.03
C PHE A 103 3.34 -10.19 -22.48
N ARG A 104 3.71 -9.22 -23.31
CA ARG A 104 3.35 -9.15 -24.73
C ARG A 104 4.60 -9.28 -25.60
N ASN A 105 4.43 -9.80 -26.83
CA ASN A 105 5.46 -9.77 -27.86
C ASN A 105 5.44 -8.44 -28.63
N ASP A 106 6.33 -8.28 -29.62
CA ASP A 106 6.41 -7.08 -30.46
C ASP A 106 5.12 -6.81 -31.29
N ALA A 107 4.27 -7.82 -31.48
CA ALA A 107 2.97 -7.69 -32.13
C ALA A 107 1.84 -7.31 -31.15
N GLY A 108 2.14 -7.15 -29.85
CA GLY A 108 1.18 -6.86 -28.79
C GLY A 108 0.40 -8.07 -28.29
N GLU A 109 0.76 -9.28 -28.71
CA GLU A 109 0.08 -10.52 -28.34
C GLU A 109 0.67 -11.12 -27.05
N PRO A 110 -0.15 -11.72 -26.17
CA PRO A 110 0.35 -12.35 -24.95
C PRO A 110 1.36 -13.49 -25.22
N ILE A 111 2.49 -13.48 -24.51
CA ILE A 111 3.53 -14.52 -24.66
C ILE A 111 3.25 -15.81 -23.88
N TYR A 112 2.33 -15.76 -22.91
CA TYR A 112 1.90 -16.90 -22.12
C TYR A 112 0.49 -17.36 -22.53
N PRO A 113 0.12 -18.64 -22.31
CA PRO A 113 -1.25 -19.12 -22.53
C PRO A 113 -2.27 -18.25 -21.78
N GLN A 114 -3.35 -17.82 -22.43
CA GLN A 114 -4.37 -17.01 -21.77
C GLN A 114 -5.58 -17.84 -21.36
N ARG A 115 -6.25 -17.43 -20.26
CA ARG A 115 -7.54 -17.99 -19.90
C ARG A 115 -8.61 -17.54 -20.91
N PRO A 116 -9.71 -18.29 -21.07
CA PRO A 116 -10.76 -17.97 -22.03
C PRO A 116 -11.50 -16.64 -21.74
N MET A 117 -11.31 -16.07 -20.54
CA MET A 117 -11.87 -14.78 -20.17
C MET A 117 -11.01 -14.06 -19.14
N LEU A 118 -11.14 -12.73 -19.10
CA LEU A 118 -10.57 -11.87 -18.07
C LEU A 118 -11.50 -11.82 -16.86
N LEU A 119 -10.97 -12.12 -15.67
CA LEU A 119 -11.71 -12.01 -14.40
C LEU A 119 -11.58 -10.64 -13.76
N GLY A 120 -10.53 -9.88 -14.07
CA GLY A 120 -10.28 -8.54 -13.52
C GLY A 120 -11.53 -7.64 -13.54
N PRO A 121 -12.20 -7.44 -14.70
CA PRO A 121 -13.41 -6.62 -14.77
C PRO A 121 -14.57 -7.10 -13.89
N LEU A 122 -14.71 -8.40 -13.66
CA LEU A 122 -15.73 -8.98 -12.78
C LEU A 122 -15.40 -8.69 -11.31
N PHE A 123 -14.13 -8.84 -10.93
CA PHE A 123 -13.67 -8.51 -9.58
C PHE A 123 -13.82 -7.02 -9.30
N THR A 124 -13.40 -6.16 -10.23
CA THR A 124 -13.58 -4.70 -10.12
C THR A 124 -15.05 -4.36 -9.93
N ARG A 125 -15.95 -4.84 -10.79
CA ARG A 125 -17.40 -4.59 -10.65
C ARG A 125 -17.95 -5.08 -9.31
N SER A 126 -17.50 -6.24 -8.83
CA SER A 126 -17.95 -6.78 -7.54
C SER A 126 -17.46 -5.94 -6.36
N ALA A 127 -16.25 -5.36 -6.44
CA ALA A 127 -15.65 -4.60 -5.35
C ALA A 127 -16.09 -3.13 -5.32
N SER A 128 -16.17 -2.48 -6.48
CA SER A 128 -16.46 -1.04 -6.61
C SER A 128 -17.87 -0.72 -7.13
N GLY A 129 -18.66 -1.73 -7.50
CA GLY A 129 -19.98 -1.55 -8.10
C GLY A 129 -19.98 -1.14 -9.58
N SER A 130 -18.82 -0.84 -10.17
CA SER A 130 -18.70 -0.42 -11.57
C SER A 130 -17.32 -0.71 -12.16
N ILE A 131 -17.18 -0.62 -13.48
CA ILE A 131 -15.86 -0.65 -14.13
C ILE A 131 -15.49 0.81 -14.43
N PRO A 132 -14.37 1.35 -13.92
CA PRO A 132 -13.96 2.71 -14.21
C PRO A 132 -13.71 2.89 -15.71
N THR A 133 -14.30 3.94 -16.31
CA THR A 133 -14.18 4.21 -17.77
C THR A 133 -13.54 5.55 -18.09
N GLY A 134 -13.24 6.38 -17.08
CA GLY A 134 -12.83 7.77 -17.26
C GLY A 134 -13.99 8.73 -17.58
N LYS A 135 -15.21 8.21 -17.82
CA LYS A 135 -16.43 9.02 -17.99
C LYS A 135 -17.01 9.40 -16.64
N PHE A 136 -17.09 10.68 -16.36
CA PHE A 136 -17.79 11.23 -15.21
C PHE A 136 -18.25 12.67 -15.52
N ASP A 137 -19.24 13.14 -14.76
CA ASP A 137 -19.68 14.53 -14.79
C ASP A 137 -19.16 15.28 -13.55
N GLY A 138 -18.94 16.58 -13.68
CA GLY A 138 -18.48 17.43 -12.57
C GLY A 138 -16.96 17.50 -12.45
N LYS A 139 -16.45 17.58 -11.22
CA LYS A 139 -15.03 17.75 -10.91
C LYS A 139 -14.55 16.62 -10.00
N MET A 140 -13.30 16.20 -10.12
CA MET A 140 -12.71 15.13 -9.33
C MET A 140 -11.26 15.46 -8.93
N ILE A 141 -10.91 15.13 -7.69
CA ILE A 141 -9.53 15.08 -7.21
C ILE A 141 -9.26 13.63 -6.80
N LEU A 142 -8.49 12.90 -7.61
CA LEU A 142 -8.06 11.54 -7.33
C LEU A 142 -6.79 11.57 -6.48
N LEU A 143 -6.75 10.75 -5.44
CA LEU A 143 -5.62 10.62 -4.52
C LEU A 143 -4.98 9.25 -4.68
N GLY A 144 -3.67 9.21 -4.94
CA GLY A 144 -2.88 7.98 -5.00
C GLY A 144 -1.82 7.95 -3.91
N SER A 145 -1.66 6.81 -3.22
CA SER A 145 -0.59 6.57 -2.26
C SER A 145 0.59 5.92 -2.99
N LEU A 146 1.81 6.46 -2.89
CA LEU A 146 2.96 5.94 -3.66
C LEU A 146 3.54 4.62 -3.15
N MET A 147 3.28 4.27 -1.88
CA MET A 147 3.66 2.97 -1.29
C MET A 147 2.44 2.06 -1.13
N ASP A 148 1.37 2.30 -1.89
CA ASP A 148 0.20 1.43 -1.87
C ASP A 148 0.54 0.03 -2.41
N ARG A 149 0.31 -0.97 -1.55
CA ARG A 149 0.61 -2.39 -1.79
C ARG A 149 -0.60 -3.19 -2.26
N GLU A 150 -1.79 -2.58 -2.28
CA GLU A 150 -3.06 -3.24 -2.62
C GLU A 150 -3.68 -2.63 -3.89
N ALA A 151 -3.52 -1.32 -4.07
CA ALA A 151 -3.94 -0.54 -5.23
C ALA A 151 -2.73 0.23 -5.81
N TYR A 152 -1.97 -0.42 -6.68
CA TYR A 152 -0.69 0.10 -7.16
C TYR A 152 -0.80 1.51 -7.78
N PRO A 153 0.18 2.40 -7.54
CA PRO A 153 0.10 3.81 -7.94
C PRO A 153 -0.17 4.04 -9.43
N TRP A 154 0.39 3.22 -10.32
CA TRP A 154 0.20 3.35 -11.77
C TRP A 154 -1.27 3.21 -12.19
N GLN A 155 -2.14 2.59 -11.37
CA GLN A 155 -3.57 2.48 -11.64
C GLN A 155 -4.26 3.86 -11.64
N CYS A 156 -3.75 4.81 -10.83
CA CYS A 156 -4.23 6.19 -10.85
C CYS A 156 -3.86 6.90 -12.16
N ASP A 157 -2.65 6.68 -12.67
CA ASP A 157 -2.23 7.16 -14.00
C ASP A 157 -3.08 6.55 -15.11
N TRP A 158 -3.28 5.23 -15.08
CA TRP A 158 -4.18 4.54 -16.01
C TRP A 158 -5.57 5.18 -16.04
N TYR A 159 -6.15 5.50 -14.87
CA TYR A 159 -7.45 6.15 -14.81
C TYR A 159 -7.41 7.60 -15.33
N ARG A 160 -6.35 8.36 -15.03
CA ARG A 160 -6.15 9.69 -15.61
C ARG A 160 -6.10 9.62 -17.14
N ASN A 161 -5.41 8.65 -17.72
CA ASN A 161 -5.37 8.45 -19.18
C ASN A 161 -6.78 8.16 -19.74
N ARG A 162 -7.59 7.34 -19.05
CA ARG A 162 -9.00 7.16 -19.43
C ARG A 162 -9.78 8.47 -19.38
N VAL A 163 -9.60 9.29 -18.34
CA VAL A 163 -10.24 10.62 -18.27
C VAL A 163 -9.78 11.52 -19.43
N THR A 164 -8.49 11.54 -19.73
CA THR A 164 -7.91 12.37 -20.80
C THR A 164 -8.39 11.97 -22.19
N GLU A 165 -8.58 10.68 -22.46
CA GLU A 165 -9.22 10.22 -23.71
C GLU A 165 -10.61 10.82 -23.94
N HIS A 166 -11.33 11.15 -22.85
CA HIS A 166 -12.70 11.63 -22.91
C HIS A 166 -12.82 13.15 -22.87
N LEU A 167 -12.00 13.80 -22.05
CA LEU A 167 -12.05 15.26 -21.84
C LEU A 167 -11.02 16.02 -22.69
N GLY A 168 -10.00 15.34 -23.22
CA GLY A 168 -8.92 15.94 -24.01
C GLY A 168 -8.25 17.09 -23.26
N GLU A 169 -8.12 18.23 -23.91
CA GLU A 169 -7.52 19.45 -23.34
C GLU A 169 -8.25 19.97 -22.09
N LYS A 170 -9.52 19.60 -21.88
CA LYS A 170 -10.31 19.99 -20.70
C LYS A 170 -10.07 19.08 -19.49
N THR A 171 -9.14 18.13 -19.56
CA THR A 171 -8.85 17.22 -18.44
C THR A 171 -8.57 18.01 -17.18
N ASP A 172 -7.66 18.98 -17.25
CA ASP A 172 -7.24 19.76 -16.09
C ASP A 172 -8.33 20.73 -15.60
N ASP A 173 -9.35 21.01 -16.41
CA ASP A 173 -10.52 21.75 -15.93
C ASP A 173 -11.41 20.89 -15.03
N HIS A 174 -11.32 19.56 -15.08
CA HIS A 174 -12.26 18.65 -14.41
C HIS A 174 -11.61 17.64 -13.48
N PHE A 175 -10.32 17.38 -13.61
CA PHE A 175 -9.64 16.31 -12.94
C PHE A 175 -8.28 16.76 -12.40
N ARG A 176 -8.00 16.41 -11.14
CA ARG A 176 -6.67 16.48 -10.54
C ARG A 176 -6.26 15.09 -10.07
N LEU A 177 -4.98 14.77 -10.21
CA LEU A 177 -4.36 13.60 -9.59
C LEU A 177 -3.26 14.05 -8.64
N TRP A 178 -3.40 13.75 -7.35
CA TRP A 178 -2.38 14.01 -6.35
C TRP A 178 -1.82 12.70 -5.81
N TYR A 179 -0.50 12.53 -5.93
CA TYR A 179 0.21 11.44 -5.28
C TYR A 179 0.71 11.88 -3.90
N THR A 180 0.57 10.99 -2.92
CA THR A 180 1.09 11.14 -1.56
C THR A 180 2.27 10.21 -1.39
N ASP A 181 3.45 10.80 -1.29
CA ASP A 181 4.71 10.13 -0.98
C ASP A 181 4.69 9.58 0.44
N HIS A 182 5.38 8.46 0.66
CA HIS A 182 5.38 7.73 1.93
C HIS A 182 3.99 7.33 2.45
N ALA A 183 2.92 7.34 1.64
CA ALA A 183 1.61 6.82 2.07
C ALA A 183 1.36 5.41 1.53
N ILE A 184 0.65 4.60 2.33
CA ILE A 184 0.30 3.20 2.01
C ILE A 184 -1.21 3.05 1.80
N HIS A 185 -1.69 1.80 1.70
CA HIS A 185 -3.11 1.49 1.56
C HIS A 185 -3.87 1.68 2.88
N GLY A 186 -4.94 2.48 2.85
CA GLY A 186 -5.75 2.77 4.03
C GLY A 186 -5.06 3.67 5.06
N ASP A 187 -5.81 4.06 6.09
CA ASP A 187 -5.32 4.86 7.22
C ASP A 187 -6.12 4.60 8.51
N GLY A 188 -6.66 3.39 8.64
CA GLY A 188 -7.32 2.94 9.86
C GLY A 188 -6.33 2.77 11.03
N GLU A 189 -6.86 2.62 12.24
CA GLU A 189 -6.05 2.35 13.43
C GLU A 189 -5.18 1.10 13.21
N ASN A 190 -3.88 1.22 13.48
CA ASN A 190 -2.86 0.19 13.22
C ASN A 190 -2.62 -0.19 11.75
N GLN A 191 -3.13 0.56 10.77
CA GLN A 191 -2.87 0.29 9.35
C GLN A 191 -1.58 0.93 8.84
N LEU A 192 -1.04 1.95 9.52
CA LEU A 192 0.17 2.66 9.08
C LEU A 192 1.45 1.78 9.08
N ASP A 193 1.40 0.59 9.69
CA ASP A 193 2.46 -0.39 9.88
C ASP A 193 3.74 0.15 10.56
N ASP A 194 4.52 1.00 9.88
CA ASP A 194 5.77 1.58 10.37
C ASP A 194 5.71 3.13 10.25
N PRO A 195 5.43 3.85 11.35
CA PRO A 195 5.35 5.31 11.34
C PRO A 195 6.70 6.02 11.09
N THR A 196 7.83 5.29 11.08
CA THR A 196 9.13 5.85 10.66
C THR A 196 9.33 5.80 9.14
N ARG A 197 8.44 5.12 8.41
CA ARG A 197 8.51 4.95 6.95
C ARG A 197 7.28 5.46 6.22
N ALA A 198 6.13 5.39 6.87
CA ALA A 198 4.86 5.75 6.29
C ALA A 198 4.22 6.95 7.00
N VAL A 199 3.43 7.71 6.25
CA VAL A 199 2.61 8.82 6.72
C VAL A 199 1.15 8.61 6.34
N SER A 200 0.26 9.20 7.13
CA SER A 200 -1.16 9.23 6.84
C SER A 200 -1.46 10.09 5.61
N TYR A 201 -2.27 9.57 4.68
CA TYR A 201 -2.79 10.34 3.55
C TYR A 201 -4.04 11.18 3.93
N ILE A 202 -4.58 11.02 5.13
CA ILE A 202 -5.85 11.65 5.54
C ILE A 202 -5.76 13.18 5.53
N GLY A 203 -4.59 13.76 5.82
CA GLY A 203 -4.37 15.20 5.66
C GLY A 203 -4.59 15.67 4.22
N VAL A 204 -4.13 14.88 3.23
CA VAL A 204 -4.34 15.14 1.80
C VAL A 204 -5.82 14.98 1.44
N LEU A 205 -6.48 13.93 1.93
CA LEU A 205 -7.92 13.71 1.73
C LEU A 205 -8.77 14.87 2.25
N GLN A 206 -8.47 15.32 3.47
CA GLN A 206 -9.19 16.42 4.09
C GLN A 206 -9.02 17.73 3.30
N GLN A 207 -7.81 18.00 2.79
CA GLN A 207 -7.59 19.16 1.93
C GLN A 207 -8.30 19.00 0.58
N ALA A 208 -8.26 17.82 -0.04
CA ALA A 208 -8.91 17.54 -1.32
C ALA A 208 -10.44 17.75 -1.25
N LEU A 209 -11.08 17.33 -0.16
CA LEU A 209 -12.52 17.56 0.04
C LEU A 209 -12.87 19.07 0.11
N ARG A 210 -12.03 19.87 0.78
CA ARG A 210 -12.20 21.32 0.87
C ARG A 210 -11.99 21.99 -0.48
N ASP A 211 -10.94 21.59 -1.18
CA ASP A 211 -10.58 22.16 -2.47
C ASP A 211 -11.61 21.75 -3.54
N LEU A 212 -12.15 20.54 -3.49
CA LEU A 212 -13.23 20.10 -4.38
C LEU A 212 -14.50 20.91 -4.18
N SER A 213 -14.92 21.13 -2.92
CA SER A 213 -16.08 21.99 -2.60
C SER A 213 -15.85 23.42 -3.11
N ALA A 214 -14.67 24.00 -2.85
CA ALA A 214 -14.33 25.34 -3.33
C ALA A 214 -14.30 25.43 -4.87
N TRP A 215 -13.82 24.38 -5.54
CA TRP A 215 -13.76 24.33 -7.00
C TRP A 215 -15.16 24.27 -7.62
N VAL A 216 -16.03 23.41 -7.09
CA VAL A 216 -17.38 23.22 -7.60
C VAL A 216 -18.27 24.42 -7.29
N GLU A 217 -18.22 24.94 -6.06
CA GLU A 217 -19.16 25.96 -5.58
C GLU A 217 -18.73 27.39 -5.92
N LYS A 218 -17.43 27.64 -5.99
CA LYS A 218 -16.87 29.01 -6.08
C LYS A 218 -15.95 29.20 -7.28
N GLY A 219 -15.67 28.14 -8.04
CA GLY A 219 -14.72 28.19 -9.16
C GLY A 219 -13.26 28.34 -8.70
N ASN A 220 -12.96 28.12 -7.42
CA ASN A 220 -11.60 28.22 -6.89
C ASN A 220 -10.82 26.96 -7.26
N GLU A 221 -9.92 27.06 -8.23
CA GLU A 221 -9.18 25.90 -8.68
C GLU A 221 -8.29 25.29 -7.58
N PRO A 222 -8.26 23.95 -7.48
CA PRO A 222 -7.34 23.25 -6.59
C PRO A 222 -5.91 23.30 -7.17
N ALA A 223 -4.92 22.92 -6.34
CA ALA A 223 -3.55 22.72 -6.81
C ALA A 223 -3.50 21.84 -8.07
N ALA A 224 -2.57 22.14 -8.97
CA ALA A 224 -2.33 21.33 -10.16
C ALA A 224 -2.04 19.86 -9.76
N SER A 225 -2.31 18.93 -10.69
CA SER A 225 -1.93 17.53 -10.52
C SER A 225 -0.45 17.40 -10.17
N THR A 226 -0.11 16.41 -9.35
CA THR A 226 1.29 16.06 -9.08
C THR A 226 1.97 15.82 -10.42
N ASN A 227 3.18 16.35 -10.58
CA ASN A 227 4.02 16.03 -11.71
C ASN A 227 4.70 14.68 -11.47
N TYR A 228 4.72 13.80 -12.47
CA TYR A 228 5.30 12.46 -12.36
C TYR A 228 5.62 11.87 -13.73
N GLN A 229 6.40 10.80 -13.72
CA GLN A 229 6.63 9.90 -14.84
C GLN A 229 6.24 8.48 -14.43
N VAL A 230 5.85 7.66 -15.40
CA VAL A 230 5.65 6.22 -15.20
C VAL A 230 6.72 5.48 -15.98
N GLU A 231 7.59 4.77 -15.27
CA GLU A 231 8.67 3.97 -15.85
C GLU A 231 8.54 2.53 -15.34
N ASP A 232 8.38 1.55 -16.24
CA ASP A 232 8.23 0.12 -15.90
C ASP A 232 7.16 -0.18 -14.82
N GLY A 233 6.08 0.61 -14.82
CA GLY A 233 4.99 0.50 -13.85
C GLY A 233 5.24 1.16 -12.49
N GLN A 234 6.38 1.85 -12.33
CA GLN A 234 6.68 2.69 -11.18
C GLN A 234 6.28 4.14 -11.45
N VAL A 235 5.55 4.75 -10.51
CA VAL A 235 5.32 6.21 -10.52
C VAL A 235 6.51 6.89 -9.86
N ILE A 236 7.18 7.77 -10.61
CA ILE A 236 8.35 8.54 -10.17
C ILE A 236 7.95 10.01 -10.08
N ILE A 237 8.13 10.60 -8.89
CA ILE A 237 7.83 12.01 -8.64
C ILE A 237 9.11 12.85 -8.52
N PRO A 238 9.09 14.14 -8.93
CA PRO A 238 10.24 15.02 -8.76
C PRO A 238 10.70 15.17 -7.31
N PRO A 239 12.01 15.41 -7.09
CA PRO A 239 12.59 15.52 -5.76
C PRO A 239 12.33 16.87 -5.09
N THR A 240 11.85 17.88 -5.82
CA THR A 240 11.60 19.22 -5.27
C THR A 240 10.10 19.53 -5.20
N ALA A 241 9.67 20.29 -4.20
CA ALA A 241 8.27 20.67 -4.04
C ALA A 241 7.74 21.52 -5.22
N ALA A 242 8.59 22.38 -5.78
CA ALA A 242 8.25 23.23 -6.92
C ALA A 242 7.95 22.40 -8.18
N GLU A 243 8.80 21.40 -8.49
CA GLU A 243 8.58 20.52 -9.65
C GLU A 243 7.48 19.50 -9.40
N ARG A 244 7.34 19.00 -8.16
CA ARG A 244 6.37 17.98 -7.76
C ARG A 244 4.93 18.49 -7.85
N LYS A 245 4.68 19.78 -7.64
CA LYS A 245 3.33 20.38 -7.57
C LYS A 245 2.48 19.66 -6.50
N GLY A 246 1.15 19.65 -6.66
CA GLY A 246 0.24 19.11 -5.65
C GLY A 246 0.32 19.89 -4.34
N ILE A 247 0.12 19.20 -3.22
CA ILE A 247 -0.03 19.84 -1.90
C ILE A 247 0.86 19.27 -0.79
N GLN A 248 1.55 18.16 -1.05
CA GLN A 248 2.36 17.50 -0.02
C GLN A 248 3.71 18.21 0.15
N PRO A 249 4.16 18.49 1.40
CA PRO A 249 5.51 18.99 1.62
C PRO A 249 6.55 17.95 1.21
N VAL A 250 7.75 18.41 0.85
CA VAL A 250 8.92 17.57 0.59
C VAL A 250 9.93 17.78 1.70
N VAL A 251 10.45 16.69 2.26
CA VAL A 251 11.48 16.70 3.31
C VAL A 251 12.78 16.14 2.72
N SER A 252 13.89 16.83 2.95
CA SER A 252 15.24 16.39 2.56
C SER A 252 16.16 16.41 3.77
N LEU A 253 16.35 15.25 4.41
CA LEU A 253 17.14 15.05 5.61
C LEU A 253 18.54 14.53 5.30
N LYS A 254 19.54 15.11 5.97
CA LYS A 254 20.96 14.73 5.91
C LYS A 254 21.56 14.63 7.32
N ALA A 255 22.56 13.75 7.45
CA ALA A 255 23.43 13.59 8.59
C ALA A 255 24.87 13.85 8.14
N ASN A 256 25.55 14.80 8.77
CA ASN A 256 26.87 15.30 8.36
C ASN A 256 26.92 15.63 6.85
N GLY A 257 25.85 16.22 6.32
CA GLY A 257 25.73 16.61 4.91
C GLY A 257 25.39 15.50 3.91
N SER A 258 25.19 14.24 4.35
CA SER A 258 24.93 13.08 3.50
C SER A 258 23.70 12.26 3.93
N LYS A 259 23.27 11.32 3.07
CA LYS A 259 22.24 10.31 3.39
C LYS A 259 22.75 9.17 4.28
N LYS A 260 24.06 9.16 4.55
CA LYS A 260 24.70 8.21 5.47
C LYS A 260 25.83 8.89 6.23
N ALA A 261 25.87 8.69 7.55
CA ALA A 261 27.00 9.03 8.41
C ALA A 261 27.55 7.78 9.12
N ILE A 262 28.86 7.69 9.27
CA ILE A 262 29.53 6.69 10.12
C ILE A 262 30.32 7.48 11.15
N VAL A 263 30.03 7.27 12.44
CA VAL A 263 30.53 8.10 13.54
C VAL A 263 30.97 7.22 14.71
N LYS A 264 31.85 7.75 15.56
CA LYS A 264 32.22 7.09 16.81
C LYS A 264 31.09 7.18 17.84
N LEU A 265 31.04 6.24 18.76
CA LEU A 265 30.16 6.37 19.94
C LEU A 265 30.41 7.69 20.68
N GLY A 266 29.32 8.41 20.98
CA GLY A 266 29.35 9.71 21.64
C GLY A 266 29.81 10.88 20.77
N GLU A 267 30.18 10.64 19.50
CA GLU A 267 30.47 11.70 18.53
C GLU A 267 29.17 12.43 18.17
N GLU A 268 29.28 13.76 18.03
CA GLU A 268 28.16 14.60 17.68
C GLU A 268 27.86 14.52 16.17
N VAL A 269 26.65 14.12 15.84
CA VAL A 269 26.17 14.08 14.45
C VAL A 269 25.32 15.31 14.19
N SER A 270 25.65 16.05 13.13
CA SER A 270 24.87 17.20 12.67
C SER A 270 23.77 16.75 11.74
N PHE A 271 22.52 17.10 12.06
CA PHE A 271 21.35 16.85 11.22
C PHE A 271 20.83 18.14 10.64
N THR A 272 20.57 18.12 9.35
CA THR A 272 19.99 19.24 8.60
C THR A 272 18.87 18.74 7.72
N ALA A 273 17.71 19.37 7.81
CA ALA A 273 16.57 19.06 6.96
C ALA A 273 16.03 20.30 6.28
N ASP A 274 15.89 20.21 4.96
CA ASP A 274 15.18 21.20 4.15
C ASP A 274 13.73 20.73 3.98
N VAL A 275 12.77 21.57 4.37
CA VAL A 275 11.34 21.28 4.24
C VAL A 275 10.71 22.31 3.32
N ALA A 276 10.25 21.87 2.16
CA ALA A 276 9.64 22.73 1.16
C ALA A 276 8.17 22.36 0.95
N VAL A 277 7.29 23.36 0.90
CA VAL A 277 5.88 23.18 0.51
C VAL A 277 5.74 23.65 -0.95
N PRO A 278 4.92 22.99 -1.79
CA PRO A 278 4.61 23.51 -3.12
C PRO A 278 4.11 24.95 -3.03
N GLU A 279 4.48 25.77 -4.01
CA GLU A 279 4.24 27.21 -3.98
C GLU A 279 2.75 27.53 -3.78
N ASN A 280 2.43 28.48 -2.89
CA ASN A 280 1.05 28.89 -2.57
C ASN A 280 0.13 27.77 -2.06
N HIS A 281 0.70 26.64 -1.62
CA HIS A 281 -0.06 25.48 -1.18
C HIS A 281 0.10 25.13 0.30
N GLY A 282 0.65 26.02 1.10
CA GLY A 282 0.59 25.92 2.56
C GLY A 282 1.84 26.42 3.25
N LYS A 283 1.88 26.20 4.56
CA LYS A 283 3.03 26.50 5.41
C LYS A 283 3.32 25.29 6.28
N VAL A 284 4.60 25.07 6.58
CA VAL A 284 5.00 24.05 7.56
C VAL A 284 4.58 24.53 8.94
N ILE A 285 3.76 23.74 9.63
CA ILE A 285 3.21 24.09 10.94
C ILE A 285 3.88 23.33 12.09
N SER A 286 4.51 22.19 11.81
CA SER A 286 5.27 21.42 12.80
C SER A 286 6.22 20.45 12.12
N ALA A 287 7.27 20.07 12.84
CA ALA A 287 8.14 18.97 12.50
C ALA A 287 8.66 18.30 13.78
N ALA A 288 8.95 17.00 13.72
CA ALA A 288 9.39 16.24 14.88
C ALA A 288 10.41 15.16 14.48
N TRP A 289 11.41 15.00 15.34
CA TRP A 289 12.51 14.06 15.19
C TRP A 289 12.19 12.72 15.84
N ASP A 290 12.73 11.67 15.23
CA ASP A 290 12.77 10.30 15.74
C ASP A 290 14.19 9.76 15.55
N PHE A 291 14.98 9.73 16.63
CA PHE A 291 16.40 9.35 16.58
C PHE A 291 16.64 7.86 16.81
N ASP A 292 15.74 7.19 17.53
CA ASP A 292 15.88 5.81 17.97
C ASP A 292 15.08 4.81 17.11
N GLY A 293 14.25 5.29 16.19
CA GLY A 293 13.42 4.43 15.34
C GLY A 293 12.13 3.97 16.00
N SER A 294 11.71 4.58 17.13
CA SER A 294 10.48 4.16 17.82
C SER A 294 9.22 4.57 17.06
N GLY A 295 9.28 5.67 16.29
CA GLY A 295 8.14 6.24 15.60
C GLY A 295 7.23 7.07 16.50
N ASP A 296 7.65 7.38 17.73
CA ASP A 296 6.87 8.20 18.67
C ASP A 296 6.97 9.69 18.36
N TYR A 297 8.02 10.13 17.64
CA TYR A 297 8.26 11.54 17.28
C TYR A 297 8.15 12.51 18.48
N LYS A 298 8.74 12.14 19.62
CA LYS A 298 8.65 12.90 20.88
C LYS A 298 9.41 14.23 20.84
N GLU A 299 10.42 14.35 19.99
CA GLU A 299 11.30 15.52 19.94
C GLU A 299 10.82 16.53 18.90
N GLN A 300 10.05 17.53 19.35
CA GLN A 300 9.60 18.61 18.47
C GLN A 300 10.79 19.43 17.94
N ALA A 301 10.80 19.65 16.64
CA ALA A 301 11.84 20.44 15.99
C ALA A 301 11.60 21.94 16.19
N LYS A 302 12.68 22.69 16.37
CA LYS A 302 12.62 24.15 16.33
C LYS A 302 12.48 24.58 14.88
N MET A 303 11.36 25.22 14.56
CA MET A 303 11.08 25.73 13.22
C MET A 303 12.02 26.92 12.90
N GLY A 304 12.81 26.80 11.84
CA GLY A 304 13.57 27.90 11.23
C GLY A 304 12.86 28.43 9.98
N ASN A 305 13.36 29.55 9.41
CA ASN A 305 12.75 30.18 8.23
C ASN A 305 12.80 29.34 6.94
N ALA A 306 13.57 28.23 6.88
CA ALA A 306 13.64 27.33 5.73
C ALA A 306 14.27 25.96 6.04
N THR A 307 15.28 25.93 6.92
CA THR A 307 16.03 24.71 7.28
C THR A 307 15.90 24.42 8.77
N ILE A 308 15.65 23.15 9.10
CA ILE A 308 15.61 22.64 10.46
C ILE A 308 16.96 21.97 10.73
N SER A 309 17.59 22.30 11.86
CA SER A 309 18.87 21.70 12.24
C SER A 309 18.92 21.33 13.71
N THR A 310 19.67 20.29 14.02
CA THR A 310 19.93 19.83 15.39
C THR A 310 21.17 18.95 15.41
N THR A 311 21.65 18.61 16.60
CA THR A 311 22.71 17.62 16.80
C THR A 311 22.23 16.50 17.71
N HIS A 312 22.77 15.29 17.51
CA HIS A 312 22.47 14.13 18.36
C HIS A 312 23.71 13.23 18.52
N LYS A 313 23.78 12.51 19.65
CA LYS A 313 24.88 11.60 19.98
C LYS A 313 24.34 10.20 20.24
N PHE A 314 24.97 9.19 19.64
CA PHE A 314 24.60 7.79 19.83
C PHE A 314 25.54 7.13 20.84
N SER A 315 24.99 6.61 21.93
CA SER A 315 25.76 6.00 23.02
C SER A 315 25.92 4.48 22.91
N LYS A 316 25.18 3.84 22.00
CA LYS A 316 25.21 2.40 21.77
C LYS A 316 25.65 2.11 20.32
N PRO A 317 26.40 1.04 20.08
CA PRO A 317 26.74 0.63 18.72
C PRO A 317 25.48 0.16 17.98
N GLY A 318 25.37 0.52 16.70
CA GLY A 318 24.20 0.15 15.90
C GLY A 318 24.06 0.92 14.59
N THR A 319 23.09 0.48 13.80
CA THR A 319 22.56 1.25 12.66
C THR A 319 21.26 1.89 13.07
N TYR A 320 21.20 3.21 13.00
CA TYR A 320 20.04 4.04 13.28
C TYR A 320 19.48 4.61 11.98
N PHE A 321 18.16 4.67 11.87
CA PHE A 321 17.46 5.34 10.78
C PHE A 321 16.73 6.55 11.35
N VAL A 322 17.47 7.64 11.52
CA VAL A 322 16.94 8.88 12.05
C VAL A 322 15.93 9.44 11.06
N THR A 323 14.75 9.80 11.56
CA THR A 323 13.63 10.27 10.76
C THR A 323 13.21 11.67 11.21
N LEU A 324 12.89 12.54 10.25
CA LEU A 324 12.18 13.78 10.50
C LEU A 324 10.85 13.71 9.77
N ARG A 325 9.76 13.88 10.51
CA ARG A 325 8.41 14.06 9.95
C ARG A 325 8.04 15.53 10.01
N ALA A 326 7.58 16.08 8.89
CA ALA A 326 7.08 17.45 8.80
C ALA A 326 5.59 17.45 8.43
N ILE A 327 4.89 18.48 8.89
CA ILE A 327 3.46 18.68 8.67
C ILE A 327 3.25 20.08 8.09
N ALA A 328 2.56 20.15 6.95
CA ALA A 328 2.10 21.39 6.35
C ALA A 328 0.57 21.52 6.43
N GLN A 329 0.08 22.76 6.49
CA GLN A 329 -1.35 23.08 6.44
C GLN A 329 -1.54 24.34 5.56
N ARG A 330 -2.67 24.43 4.86
CA ARG A 330 -2.95 25.43 3.82
C ARG A 330 -2.76 26.89 4.28
N ASP A 331 -3.24 27.22 5.48
CA ASP A 331 -3.26 28.60 6.01
C ASP A 331 -2.08 28.85 6.98
N GLY A 332 -1.43 27.78 7.43
CA GLY A 332 -0.42 27.77 8.47
C GLY A 332 -0.98 27.77 9.88
N ASP A 333 -2.22 27.31 10.06
CA ASP A 333 -2.85 27.18 11.38
C ASP A 333 -2.24 26.00 12.14
N THR A 334 -1.50 26.30 13.21
CA THR A 334 -0.84 25.30 14.05
C THR A 334 -1.82 24.47 14.86
N ASP A 335 -2.99 25.05 15.18
CA ASP A 335 -4.04 24.46 16.01
C ASP A 335 -5.07 23.68 15.19
N ALA A 336 -4.94 23.70 13.86
CA ALA A 336 -5.83 22.98 12.97
C ALA A 336 -5.86 21.47 13.27
N ALA A 337 -7.04 20.95 13.57
CA ALA A 337 -7.27 19.52 13.78
C ALA A 337 -7.30 18.71 12.46
N PHE A 338 -7.49 19.39 11.32
CA PHE A 338 -7.69 18.78 10.01
C PHE A 338 -6.74 19.38 8.96
N ALA A 339 -6.66 18.72 7.80
CA ALA A 339 -5.81 19.09 6.66
C ALA A 339 -4.33 19.25 7.04
N ARG A 340 -3.88 18.40 7.98
CA ARG A 340 -2.48 18.30 8.43
C ARG A 340 -1.74 17.35 7.50
N ILE A 341 -1.17 17.88 6.43
CA ILE A 341 -0.54 17.10 5.36
C ILE A 341 0.88 16.72 5.77
N GLN A 342 1.15 15.42 5.84
CA GLN A 342 2.40 14.88 6.34
C GLN A 342 3.35 14.48 5.21
N ASN A 343 4.65 14.59 5.47
CA ASN A 343 5.68 13.83 4.77
C ASN A 343 6.86 13.61 5.73
N LEU A 344 7.76 12.69 5.38
CA LEU A 344 8.96 12.40 6.16
C LEU A 344 10.16 12.17 5.26
N ASP A 345 11.34 12.18 5.86
CA ASP A 345 12.56 11.67 5.25
C ASP A 345 13.48 11.09 6.32
N ARG A 346 14.38 10.22 5.89
CA ARG A 346 15.21 9.37 6.76
C ARG A 346 16.66 9.44 6.36
N VAL A 347 17.52 9.25 7.35
CA VAL A 347 18.97 9.19 7.15
C VAL A 347 19.58 8.06 7.98
N ARG A 348 20.57 7.37 7.39
CA ARG A 348 21.25 6.26 8.05
C ARG A 348 22.44 6.76 8.85
N VAL A 349 22.52 6.41 10.13
CA VAL A 349 23.71 6.63 10.97
C VAL A 349 24.23 5.28 11.45
N VAL A 350 25.52 5.02 11.26
CA VAL A 350 26.21 3.86 11.83
C VAL A 350 27.12 4.35 12.94
N ALA A 351 26.79 4.01 14.18
CA ALA A 351 27.59 4.36 15.35
C ALA A 351 28.42 3.14 15.78
N GLN A 352 29.73 3.30 15.89
CA GLN A 352 30.67 2.20 16.17
C GLN A 352 31.87 2.62 17.02
#